data_AF-A0A7W0L4T5-F1
#
_entry.id   AF-A0A7W0L4T5-F1
#
_cell.length_a   1.000
_cell.length_b   1.000
_cell.length_c   1.000
_cell.angle_alpha   90.00
_cell.angle_beta   90.00
_cell.angle_gamma   90.00
#
_symmetry.space_group_name_H-M   'P 1'
#
loop_
_entity.id
_entity.type
_entity.pdbx_description
1 polymer ?
#
loop_
_entity_poly.entity_id
_entity_poly.type
_entity_poly.pdbx_seq_one_letter_code
_entity_poly.pdbx_strand_id
1 'polypeptide(L)'
;MTSAVFRASVAAVHGAAGIRWLTDIPRLLEEIERSWDVRIGPPYELSYNYVAPAAHSSGLPCVVKLTVPGRSGLHREAAALGGFAGRGAVRLLACDPTRGALLLEQAEPGLQLADFGPDRDGEATAILCSVMQRLWAPAPAHHGLPSVAEYGADFADHID
;
A
#
# COMPACT_ATOMS: atom_id res chain seq x y z
N MET A 1 -1.91 -19.56 -3.94
CA MET A 1 -2.76 -19.26 -5.11
C MET A 1 -3.53 -17.98 -4.83
N THR A 2 -3.56 -17.03 -5.78
CA THR A 2 -4.35 -15.80 -5.63
C THR A 2 -5.85 -16.10 -5.78
N SER A 3 -6.72 -15.41 -5.03
CA SER A 3 -8.18 -15.65 -5.06
C SER A 3 -8.82 -15.28 -6.40
N ALA A 4 -9.98 -15.86 -6.72
CA ALA A 4 -10.74 -15.52 -7.92
C ALA A 4 -11.25 -14.07 -7.90
N VAL A 5 -11.65 -13.58 -6.73
CA VAL A 5 -12.09 -12.20 -6.51
C VAL A 5 -10.96 -11.23 -6.85
N PHE A 6 -9.75 -11.44 -6.30
CA PHE A 6 -8.58 -10.62 -6.61
C PHE A 6 -8.29 -10.55 -8.11
N ARG A 7 -8.31 -11.69 -8.80
CA ARG A 7 -8.09 -11.75 -10.25
C ARG A 7 -9.14 -10.95 -11.02
N ALA A 8 -10.42 -11.09 -10.64
CA ALA A 8 -11.52 -10.38 -11.27
C ALA A 8 -11.43 -8.87 -11.05
N SER A 9 -11.18 -8.41 -9.81
CA SER A 9 -11.02 -7.00 -9.46
C SER A 9 -9.87 -6.34 -10.24
N VAL A 10 -8.71 -6.99 -10.31
CA VAL A 10 -7.56 -6.48 -11.05
C VAL A 10 -7.84 -6.41 -12.55
N ALA A 11 -8.48 -7.44 -13.12
CA ALA A 11 -8.85 -7.44 -14.54
C ALA A 11 -9.90 -6.36 -14.86
N ALA A 12 -10.87 -6.14 -13.98
CA ALA A 12 -11.90 -5.11 -14.15
C ALA A 12 -11.31 -3.69 -14.17
N VAL A 13 -10.38 -3.39 -13.25
CA VAL A 13 -9.79 -2.05 -13.13
C VAL A 13 -8.68 -1.79 -14.16
N HIS A 14 -7.86 -2.79 -14.45
CA HIS A 14 -6.65 -2.60 -15.27
C HIS A 14 -6.69 -3.31 -16.63
N GLY A 15 -7.79 -3.98 -16.96
CA GLY A 15 -8.00 -4.66 -18.24
C GLY A 15 -6.87 -5.64 -18.58
N ALA A 16 -6.45 -5.62 -19.85
CA ALA A 16 -5.38 -6.48 -20.35
C ALA A 16 -4.03 -6.28 -19.62
N ALA A 17 -3.75 -5.08 -19.10
CA ALA A 17 -2.53 -4.84 -18.33
C ALA A 17 -2.58 -5.55 -16.97
N GLY A 18 -3.74 -5.53 -16.31
CA GLY A 18 -3.97 -6.29 -15.07
C GLY A 18 -3.83 -7.79 -15.28
N ILE A 19 -4.41 -8.32 -16.36
CA ILE A 19 -4.31 -9.76 -16.69
C ILE A 19 -2.85 -10.18 -16.88
N ARG A 20 -2.05 -9.41 -17.63
CA ARG A 20 -0.62 -9.69 -17.79
C ARG A 20 0.12 -9.65 -16.46
N TRP A 21 -0.13 -8.60 -15.67
CA TRP A 21 0.48 -8.45 -14.35
C TRP A 21 0.15 -9.63 -13.42
N LEU A 22 -1.09 -10.13 -13.41
CA LEU A 22 -1.46 -11.33 -12.63
C LEU A 22 -0.66 -12.57 -13.01
N THR A 23 -0.30 -12.71 -14.29
CA THR A 23 0.55 -13.80 -14.78
C THR A 23 2.02 -13.59 -14.39
N ASP A 24 2.46 -12.34 -14.28
CA ASP A 24 3.84 -11.97 -13.92
C ASP A 24 4.13 -12.05 -12.42
N ILE A 25 3.12 -12.08 -11.53
CA ILE A 25 3.30 -12.05 -10.07
C ILE A 25 4.36 -13.05 -9.57
N PRO A 26 4.34 -14.35 -9.92
CA PRO A 26 5.33 -15.30 -9.39
C PRO A 26 6.78 -14.86 -9.69
N ARG A 27 7.05 -14.42 -10.93
CA ARG A 27 8.36 -13.91 -11.34
C ARG A 27 8.72 -12.63 -10.60
N LEU A 28 7.76 -11.70 -10.43
CA LEU A 28 7.99 -10.45 -9.70
C LEU A 28 8.35 -10.72 -8.24
N LEU A 29 7.72 -11.71 -7.59
CA LEU A 29 8.04 -12.08 -6.22
C LEU A 29 9.48 -12.58 -6.11
N GLU A 30 9.91 -13.50 -6.97
CA GLU A 30 11.29 -14.01 -7.00
C GLU A 30 12.32 -12.90 -7.24
N GLU A 31 12.02 -11.98 -8.17
CA GLU A 31 12.88 -10.82 -8.44
C GLU A 31 12.97 -9.88 -7.24
N ILE A 32 11.87 -9.68 -6.52
CA ILE A 32 11.81 -8.81 -5.34
C ILE A 32 12.55 -9.43 -4.17
N GLU A 33 12.32 -10.71 -3.86
CA GLU A 33 13.03 -11.47 -2.82
C GLU A 33 14.54 -11.36 -3.01
N ARG A 34 15.02 -11.58 -4.24
CA ARG A 34 16.44 -11.46 -4.57
C ARG A 34 16.95 -10.02 -4.49
N SER A 35 16.19 -9.04 -4.98
CA SER A 35 16.67 -7.65 -5.06
C SER A 35 16.68 -6.92 -3.72
N TRP A 36 15.78 -7.30 -2.80
CA TRP A 36 15.62 -6.65 -1.50
C TRP A 36 16.02 -7.54 -0.33
N ASP A 37 16.57 -8.73 -0.61
CA ASP A 37 17.04 -9.69 0.40
C ASP A 37 15.97 -10.01 1.46
N VAL A 38 14.76 -10.29 0.98
CA VAL A 38 13.59 -10.61 1.79
C VAL A 38 13.05 -11.99 1.44
N ARG A 39 12.43 -12.66 2.41
CA ARG A 39 11.63 -13.87 2.21
C ARG A 39 10.15 -13.51 2.34
N ILE A 40 9.39 -13.67 1.28
CA ILE A 40 7.96 -13.33 1.22
C ILE A 40 7.13 -14.50 1.76
N GLY A 41 6.22 -14.20 2.68
CA GLY A 41 5.29 -15.16 3.25
C GLY A 41 3.98 -15.30 2.45
N PRO A 42 3.02 -16.08 2.97
CA PRO A 42 1.68 -16.16 2.38
C PRO A 42 1.03 -14.78 2.35
N PRO A 43 0.38 -14.38 1.23
CA PRO A 43 -0.25 -13.07 1.13
C PRO A 43 -1.38 -12.91 2.14
N TYR A 44 -1.68 -11.66 2.47
CA TYR A 44 -2.91 -11.29 3.18
C TYR A 44 -4.14 -11.53 2.29
N GLU A 45 -5.32 -11.15 2.77
CA GLU A 45 -6.51 -11.09 1.94
C GLU A 45 -6.33 -10.04 0.83
N LEU A 46 -6.44 -10.46 -0.43
CA LEU A 46 -6.13 -9.65 -1.60
C LEU A 46 -7.39 -9.10 -2.28
N SER A 47 -7.33 -7.85 -2.74
CA SER A 47 -8.39 -7.19 -3.51
C SER A 47 -7.87 -6.62 -4.85
N TYR A 48 -7.11 -5.52 -4.81
CA TYR A 48 -6.58 -4.84 -6.00
C TYR A 48 -5.05 -4.91 -6.14
N ASN A 49 -4.37 -5.15 -5.03
CA ASN A 49 -2.91 -5.20 -4.95
C ASN A 49 -2.51 -6.55 -4.36
N TYR A 50 -1.32 -7.04 -4.72
CA TYR A 50 -0.73 -8.18 -4.05
C TYR A 50 0.01 -7.67 -2.81
N VAL A 51 -0.37 -8.12 -1.62
CA VAL A 51 0.25 -7.68 -0.37
C VAL A 51 0.58 -8.90 0.48
N ALA A 52 1.82 -9.00 0.95
CA ALA A 52 2.28 -10.12 1.74
C ALA A 52 3.27 -9.67 2.83
N PRO A 53 3.27 -10.31 4.02
CA PRO A 53 4.36 -10.16 4.97
C PRO A 53 5.65 -10.68 4.36
N ALA A 54 6.78 -10.15 4.80
CA ALA A 54 8.10 -10.59 4.42
C ALA A 54 9.08 -10.42 5.57
N ALA A 55 10.15 -11.22 5.60
CA ALA A 55 11.24 -11.06 6.55
C ALA A 55 12.50 -10.68 5.79
N HIS A 56 13.07 -9.51 6.08
CA HIS A 56 14.40 -9.13 5.59
C HIS A 56 15.47 -10.04 6.22
N SER A 57 16.57 -10.30 5.52
CA SER A 57 17.67 -11.16 6.00
C SER A 57 18.27 -10.70 7.34
N SER A 58 18.18 -9.41 7.64
CA SER A 58 18.57 -8.82 8.93
C SER A 58 17.61 -9.11 10.08
N GLY A 59 16.49 -9.81 9.82
CA GLY A 59 15.44 -10.10 10.79
C GLY A 59 14.37 -9.02 10.94
N LEU A 60 14.41 -7.96 10.13
CA LEU A 60 13.39 -6.91 10.15
C LEU A 60 12.07 -7.43 9.52
N PRO A 61 10.93 -7.39 10.25
CA PRO A 61 9.62 -7.68 9.67
C PRO A 61 9.17 -6.57 8.71
N CYS A 62 8.76 -6.97 7.52
CA CYS A 62 8.41 -6.09 6.41
C CYS A 62 7.10 -6.52 5.74
N VAL A 63 6.56 -5.67 4.88
CA VAL A 63 5.45 -5.99 3.99
C VAL A 63 5.85 -5.66 2.56
N VAL A 64 5.66 -6.61 1.65
CA VAL A 64 5.79 -6.39 0.20
C VAL A 64 4.41 -6.05 -0.35
N LYS A 65 4.31 -4.94 -1.07
CA LYS A 65 3.12 -4.54 -1.82
C LYS A 65 3.48 -4.42 -3.30
N LEU A 66 2.80 -5.18 -4.15
CA LEU A 66 2.87 -5.06 -5.60
C LEU A 66 1.54 -4.53 -6.14
N THR A 67 1.67 -3.68 -7.15
CA THR A 67 0.56 -3.04 -7.84
C THR A 67 0.81 -3.10 -9.34
N VAL A 68 -0.22 -2.91 -10.17
CA VAL A 68 -0.03 -2.85 -11.64
C VAL A 68 0.83 -1.62 -12.00
N PRO A 69 2.02 -1.80 -12.61
CA PRO A 69 2.95 -0.70 -12.88
C PRO A 69 2.31 0.41 -13.73
N GLY A 70 2.62 1.66 -13.37
CA GLY A 70 2.17 2.86 -14.10
C GLY A 70 0.66 3.17 -14.02
N ARG A 71 -0.13 2.39 -13.26
CA ARG A 71 -1.61 2.51 -13.23
C ARG A 71 -2.20 2.77 -11.85
N SER A 72 -1.45 2.47 -10.79
CA SER A 72 -1.95 2.36 -9.41
C SER A 72 -1.71 3.58 -8.52
N GLY A 73 -1.13 4.66 -9.06
CA GLY A 73 -0.73 5.82 -8.24
C GLY A 73 0.41 5.52 -7.25
N LEU A 74 1.16 4.43 -7.43
CA LEU A 74 2.27 4.01 -6.55
C LEU A 74 3.25 5.14 -6.20
N HIS A 75 3.56 6.02 -7.16
CA HIS A 75 4.45 7.15 -6.94
C HIS A 75 3.91 8.12 -5.89
N ARG A 76 2.58 8.34 -5.86
CA ARG A 76 1.91 9.17 -4.85
C ARG A 76 1.99 8.50 -3.49
N GLU A 77 1.73 7.19 -3.44
CA GLU A 77 1.85 6.42 -2.20
C GLU A 77 3.27 6.45 -1.63
N ALA A 78 4.28 6.20 -2.47
CA ALA A 78 5.68 6.29 -2.07
C ALA A 78 6.07 7.69 -1.58
N ALA A 79 5.63 8.74 -2.28
CA ALA A 79 5.88 10.13 -1.89
C ALA A 79 5.21 10.48 -0.56
N ALA A 80 3.96 10.06 -0.35
CA ALA A 80 3.23 10.28 0.89
C ALA A 80 3.90 9.56 2.08
N LEU A 81 4.23 8.27 1.93
CA LEU A 81 4.94 7.50 2.95
C LEU A 81 6.33 8.09 3.26
N GLY A 82 7.03 8.57 2.23
CA GLY A 82 8.29 9.30 2.38
C GLY A 82 8.14 10.60 3.18
N GLY A 83 7.06 11.36 2.95
CA GLY A 83 6.76 12.58 3.71
C GLY A 83 6.32 12.32 5.16
N PHE A 84 5.62 11.23 5.41
CA PHE A 84 5.27 10.83 6.77
C PHE A 84 6.47 10.29 7.53
N ALA A 85 7.39 9.57 6.88
CA ALA A 85 8.66 9.11 7.46
C ALA A 85 8.52 8.37 8.80
N GLY A 86 7.45 7.56 8.96
CA GLY A 86 7.16 6.85 10.21
C GLY A 86 6.24 7.59 11.18
N ARG A 87 5.83 8.83 10.88
CA ARG A 87 4.97 9.65 11.76
C ARG A 87 3.50 9.32 11.52
N GLY A 88 2.97 8.37 12.28
CA GLY A 88 1.56 7.95 12.15
C GLY A 88 1.28 7.05 10.95
N ALA A 89 2.30 6.70 10.16
CA ALA A 89 2.26 5.74 9.07
C ALA A 89 3.50 4.84 9.13
N VAL A 90 3.44 3.67 8.51
CA VAL A 90 4.61 2.79 8.35
C VAL A 90 5.70 3.45 7.50
N ARG A 91 6.96 3.11 7.73
CA ARG A 91 8.08 3.58 6.92
C ARG A 91 8.09 2.90 5.54
N LEU A 92 8.44 3.67 4.52
CA LEU A 92 8.87 3.15 3.22
C LEU A 92 10.34 2.71 3.32
N LEU A 93 10.61 1.42 3.15
CA LEU A 93 11.95 0.83 3.25
C LEU A 93 12.63 0.75 1.88
N ALA A 94 11.88 0.42 0.83
CA ALA A 94 12.34 0.43 -0.55
C ALA A 94 11.18 0.65 -1.52
N CYS A 95 11.48 1.15 -2.72
CA CYS A 95 10.50 1.39 -3.78
C CYS A 95 11.11 1.01 -5.12
N ASP A 96 10.34 0.30 -5.95
CA ASP A 96 10.65 0.08 -7.36
C ASP A 96 9.41 0.40 -8.21
N PRO A 97 9.32 1.63 -8.75
CA PRO A 97 8.20 2.04 -9.58
C PRO A 97 8.08 1.26 -10.88
N THR A 98 9.19 0.74 -11.41
CA THR A 98 9.20 0.00 -12.68
C THR A 98 8.52 -1.35 -12.55
N ARG A 99 8.74 -2.01 -11.40
CA ARG A 99 8.09 -3.28 -11.01
C ARG A 99 6.77 -3.09 -10.27
N GLY A 100 6.39 -1.84 -9.97
CA GLY A 100 5.15 -1.56 -9.25
C GLY A 100 5.19 -1.94 -7.78
N ALA A 101 6.37 -1.92 -7.15
CA ALA A 101 6.63 -2.55 -5.86
C ALA A 101 7.03 -1.57 -4.75
N LEU A 102 6.54 -1.81 -3.52
CA LEU A 102 6.98 -1.17 -2.28
C LEU A 102 7.40 -2.23 -1.26
N LEU A 103 8.46 -1.94 -0.51
CA LEU A 103 8.80 -2.60 0.73
C LEU A 103 8.50 -1.66 1.89
N LEU A 104 7.66 -2.11 2.80
CA LEU A 104 7.15 -1.31 3.91
C LEU A 104 7.56 -1.92 5.24
N GLU A 105 7.72 -1.09 6.26
CA GLU A 105 7.74 -1.55 7.65
C GLU A 105 6.43 -2.28 7.98
N GLN A 106 6.53 -3.40 8.69
CA GLN A 106 5.34 -4.08 9.19
C GLN A 106 4.81 -3.37 10.43
N ALA A 107 3.52 -3.02 10.43
CA ALA A 107 2.87 -2.50 11.62
C ALA A 107 2.68 -3.64 12.63
N GLU A 108 3.30 -3.52 13.80
CA GLU A 108 3.14 -4.46 14.92
C GLU A 108 2.57 -3.73 16.15
N PRO A 109 1.54 -4.27 16.84
CA PRO A 109 0.96 -5.61 16.68
C PRO A 109 -0.01 -5.77 15.48
N GLY A 110 -0.22 -4.74 14.66
CA GLY A 110 -0.95 -4.85 13.38
C GLY A 110 -2.47 -5.04 13.51
N LEU A 111 -3.04 -4.76 14.69
CA LEU A 111 -4.48 -4.84 14.93
C LEU A 111 -5.23 -3.80 14.09
N GLN A 112 -6.30 -4.21 13.42
CA GLN A 112 -7.11 -3.29 12.66
C GLN A 112 -8.00 -2.48 13.60
N LEU A 113 -8.01 -1.17 13.42
CA LEU A 113 -8.90 -0.30 14.20
C LEU A 113 -10.38 -0.62 13.93
N ALA A 114 -10.71 -1.12 12.73
CA ALA A 114 -12.06 -1.51 12.35
C ALA A 114 -12.59 -2.74 13.11
N ASP A 115 -11.71 -3.54 13.73
CA ASP A 115 -12.12 -4.68 14.56
C ASP A 115 -12.59 -4.24 15.96
N PHE A 116 -12.47 -2.95 16.29
CA PHE A 116 -13.02 -2.41 17.53
C PHE A 116 -14.54 -2.36 17.40
N GLY A 117 -15.23 -3.13 18.25
CA GLY A 117 -16.68 -3.16 18.29
C GLY A 117 -17.29 -1.85 18.81
N PRO A 118 -18.63 -1.70 18.72
CA PRO A 118 -19.35 -0.50 19.14
C PRO A 118 -19.05 -0.03 20.57
N ASP A 119 -18.79 -0.98 21.48
CA ASP A 119 -18.46 -0.69 22.89
C ASP A 119 -17.13 0.07 23.07
N ARG A 120 -16.28 0.11 22.04
CA ARG A 120 -14.98 0.78 22.03
C ARG A 120 -14.88 1.89 20.98
N ASP A 121 -16.00 2.36 20.44
CA ASP A 121 -16.02 3.39 19.39
C ASP A 121 -15.31 4.70 19.81
N GLY A 122 -15.53 5.15 21.05
CA GLY A 122 -14.85 6.33 21.59
C GLY A 122 -13.33 6.15 21.69
N GLU A 123 -12.87 4.95 22.03
CA GLU A 123 -11.44 4.62 22.07
C GLU A 123 -10.86 4.56 20.65
N ALA A 124 -11.56 3.90 19.73
CA ALA A 124 -11.15 3.81 18.33
C ALA A 124 -11.02 5.20 17.70
N THR A 125 -12.01 6.06 17.94
CA THR A 125 -12.01 7.46 17.49
C THR A 125 -10.83 8.23 18.08
N ALA A 126 -10.54 8.08 19.37
CA ALA A 126 -9.40 8.74 19.99
C ALA A 126 -8.05 8.29 19.39
N ILE A 127 -7.89 6.99 19.11
CA ILE A 127 -6.71 6.43 18.43
C ILE A 127 -6.57 7.01 17.02
N LEU A 128 -7.67 7.05 16.25
CA LEU A 128 -7.68 7.63 14.90
C LEU A 128 -7.26 9.11 14.93
N CYS A 129 -7.85 9.92 15.81
CA CYS A 129 -7.50 11.32 15.99
C CYS A 129 -6.02 11.50 16.32
N SER A 130 -5.46 10.66 17.20
CA SER A 130 -4.03 10.67 17.54
C SER A 130 -3.13 10.31 16.35
N VAL A 131 -3.54 9.37 15.49
CA VAL A 131 -2.84 9.09 14.22
C VAL A 131 -2.90 10.30 13.29
N MET A 132 -4.08 10.88 13.08
CA MET A 132 -4.27 12.04 12.20
C MET A 132 -3.44 13.25 12.64
N GLN A 133 -3.35 13.51 13.94
CA GLN A 133 -2.50 14.57 14.50
C GLN A 133 -1.01 14.33 14.23
N ARG A 134 -0.55 13.07 14.23
CA ARG A 134 0.85 12.72 13.91
C ARG A 134 1.16 12.84 12.41
N LEU A 135 0.19 12.52 11.56
CA LEU A 135 0.28 12.66 10.11
C LEU A 135 0.30 14.13 9.69
N TRP A 136 -0.39 14.99 10.45
CA TRP A 136 -0.49 16.42 10.15
C TRP A 136 0.88 17.11 10.15
N ALA A 137 1.34 17.47 8.96
CA ALA A 137 2.56 18.22 8.75
C ALA A 137 2.48 18.99 7.42
N PRO A 138 3.31 20.04 7.27
CA PRO A 138 3.52 20.66 5.96
C PRO A 138 3.95 19.61 4.94
N ALA A 139 3.40 19.71 3.73
CA ALA A 139 3.81 18.84 2.64
C ALA A 139 5.27 19.16 2.24
N PRO A 140 6.12 18.15 1.96
CA PRO A 140 7.51 18.39 1.56
C PRO A 140 7.62 19.23 0.28
N ALA A 141 8.62 20.11 0.17
CA ALA A 141 8.87 20.81 -1.08
C ALA A 141 9.07 19.79 -2.23
N HIS A 142 8.36 19.98 -3.35
CA HIS A 142 8.36 19.07 -4.51
C HIS A 142 7.90 17.63 -4.21
N HIS A 143 6.67 17.46 -3.71
CA HIS A 143 6.08 16.15 -3.42
C HIS A 143 5.32 15.48 -4.58
N GLY A 144 4.90 16.23 -5.61
CA GLY A 144 4.10 15.71 -6.74
C GLY A 144 2.71 15.17 -6.36
N LEU A 145 2.34 15.19 -5.09
CA LEU A 145 0.99 14.90 -4.59
C LEU A 145 0.00 15.99 -5.03
N PRO A 146 -1.23 15.62 -5.46
CA PRO A 146 -2.27 16.58 -5.74
C PRO A 146 -2.77 17.24 -4.45
N SER A 147 -3.19 18.49 -4.56
CA SER A 147 -3.99 19.16 -3.54
C SER A 147 -5.37 18.52 -3.40
N VAL A 148 -6.03 18.76 -2.27
CA VAL A 148 -7.42 18.34 -2.05
C VAL A 148 -8.36 18.93 -3.11
N ALA A 149 -8.10 20.16 -3.56
CA ALA A 149 -8.90 20.81 -4.60
C ALA A 149 -8.75 20.10 -5.96
N GLU A 150 -7.54 19.75 -6.36
CA GLU A 150 -7.28 18.98 -7.59
C GLU A 150 -7.90 17.59 -7.52
N TYR A 151 -7.75 16.90 -6.38
CA TYR A 151 -8.35 15.57 -6.19
C TYR A 151 -9.89 15.60 -6.16
N GLY A 152 -10.48 16.67 -5.61
CA GLY A 152 -11.93 16.86 -5.55
C GLY A 152 -12.55 17.14 -6.92
N ALA A 153 -11.83 17.83 -7.81
CA ALA A 153 -12.28 18.07 -9.19
C ALA A 153 -12.41 16.75 -9.97
N ASP A 154 -11.43 15.85 -9.86
CA ASP A 154 -11.48 14.51 -10.49
C ASP A 154 -12.71 13.70 -10.01
N PHE A 155 -13.14 13.89 -8.77
CA PHE A 155 -14.30 13.19 -8.19
C PHE A 155 -15.63 13.70 -8.74
N ALA A 156 -15.74 15.00 -9.02
CA ALA A 156 -16.93 15.60 -9.59
C ALA A 156 -17.20 15.10 -11.03
N ASP A 157 -16.13 14.78 -11.78
CA ASP A 157 -16.24 14.26 -13.15
C ASP A 157 -16.72 12.79 -13.22
N HIS A 158 -16.88 12.11 -12.08
CA HIS A 158 -17.26 10.68 -11.99
C HIS A 158 -18.56 10.43 -11.22
N ILE A 159 -19.23 11.48 -10.73
CA ILE A 159 -20.55 11.39 -10.08
C ILE A 159 -21.54 12.20 -10.91
N ASP A 160 -22.22 11.49 -11.82
CA ASP A 160 -23.52 11.88 -12.40
C ASP A 160 -24.66 11.26 -11.58
#